data_AF-A0A0F9V551-F1
#
_entry.id   AF-A0A0F9V551-F1
#
_cell.length_a   1.000
_cell.length_b   1.000
_cell.length_c   1.000
_cell.angle_alpha   90.00
_cell.angle_beta   90.00
_cell.angle_gamma   90.00
#
_symmetry.space_group_name_H-M   'P 1'
#
loop_
_entity.id
_entity.type
_entity.pdbx_description
1 polymer ?
#
loop_
_entity_poly.entity_id
_entity_poly.type
_entity_poly.pdbx_seq_one_letter_code
_entity_poly.pdbx_strand_id
1 'polypeptide(L)'
;MPDHPNILDGEFVTIGTGAPSVRMVKLTGTSPAVGASGTIAHGLADRTKIIGAQVLVTADNGNPIPPHFTSVANYEFEFFIDATNVQIYCIAANSSAIDGNAVTIIIIYEE
;
A
#
# COMPACT_ATOMS: atom_id res chain seq x y z
N MET A 1 -35.17 -0.73 16.22
CA MET A 1 -34.61 -1.20 14.93
C MET A 1 -34.12 -2.61 15.16
N PRO A 2 -34.51 -3.61 14.35
CA PRO A 2 -33.94 -4.93 14.50
C PRO A 2 -32.46 -4.86 14.11
N ASP A 3 -31.63 -5.42 14.97
CA ASP A 3 -30.21 -5.61 14.77
C ASP A 3 -29.98 -6.60 13.61
N HIS A 4 -29.24 -6.17 12.59
CA HIS A 4 -28.75 -7.11 11.59
C HIS A 4 -27.72 -8.02 12.27
N PRO A 5 -27.88 -9.36 12.20
CA PRO A 5 -26.92 -10.27 12.79
C PRO A 5 -25.59 -10.13 12.06
N ASN A 6 -24.53 -9.78 12.79
CA ASN A 6 -23.16 -9.91 12.31
C ASN A 6 -22.89 -11.41 12.10
N ILE A 7 -22.97 -11.88 10.85
CA ILE A 7 -22.48 -13.20 10.47
C ILE A 7 -20.96 -13.07 10.37
N LEU A 8 -20.26 -13.41 11.44
CA LEU A 8 -18.81 -13.59 11.45
C LEU A 8 -18.51 -14.97 10.85
N ASP A 9 -18.52 -15.07 9.53
CA ASP A 9 -18.05 -16.25 8.81
C ASP A 9 -16.88 -15.82 7.92
N GLY A 10 -15.66 -15.94 8.46
CA GLY A 10 -14.39 -15.89 7.73
C GLY A 10 -14.09 -14.65 6.87
N GLU A 11 -13.15 -13.82 7.33
CA GLU A 11 -12.37 -12.86 6.51
C GLU A 11 -13.08 -11.66 5.84
N PHE A 12 -14.41 -11.60 5.73
CA PHE A 12 -15.12 -10.49 5.03
C PHE A 12 -16.26 -9.87 5.82
N VAL A 13 -16.49 -8.57 5.59
CA VAL A 13 -17.69 -7.84 6.02
C VAL A 13 -18.49 -7.48 4.77
N THR A 14 -19.66 -8.09 4.61
CA THR A 14 -20.59 -7.76 3.52
C THR A 14 -21.56 -6.67 3.98
N ILE A 15 -21.47 -5.47 3.40
CA ILE A 15 -22.41 -4.37 3.70
C ILE A 15 -23.65 -4.50 2.80
N GLY A 16 -24.54 -5.44 3.15
CA GLY A 16 -25.84 -5.62 2.49
C GLY A 16 -25.82 -6.33 1.13
N THR A 17 -26.99 -6.46 0.51
CA THR A 17 -27.18 -7.19 -0.76
C THR A 17 -27.06 -6.22 -1.93
N GLY A 18 -25.86 -6.09 -2.51
CA GLY A 18 -25.61 -5.27 -3.70
C GLY A 18 -24.36 -4.38 -3.64
N ALA A 19 -23.69 -4.29 -2.50
CA ALA A 19 -22.35 -3.70 -2.42
C ALA A 19 -21.29 -4.72 -2.89
N PRO A 20 -20.20 -4.27 -3.57
CA PRO A 20 -19.09 -5.15 -3.88
C PRO A 20 -18.46 -5.70 -2.60
N SER A 21 -18.06 -6.98 -2.62
CA SER A 21 -17.26 -7.57 -1.55
C SER A 21 -15.87 -6.93 -1.59
N VAL A 22 -15.46 -6.27 -0.53
CA VAL A 22 -14.16 -5.59 -0.46
C VAL A 22 -13.23 -6.30 0.51
N ARG A 23 -12.01 -6.56 0.06
CA ARG A 23 -10.91 -7.16 0.83
C ARG A 23 -9.75 -6.19 0.97
N MET A 24 -8.96 -6.43 2.03
CA MET A 24 -7.68 -5.78 2.23
C MET A 24 -6.55 -6.80 2.31
N VAL A 25 -5.42 -6.49 1.70
CA VAL A 25 -4.17 -7.23 1.89
C VAL A 25 -3.08 -6.28 2.38
N LYS A 26 -2.36 -6.71 3.42
CA LYS A 26 -1.17 -6.02 3.91
C LYS A 26 0.07 -6.67 3.32
N LEU A 27 0.93 -5.87 2.72
CA LEU A 27 2.24 -6.29 2.21
C LEU A 27 3.34 -5.56 2.97
N THR A 28 4.50 -6.20 3.03
CA THR A 28 5.72 -5.60 3.58
C THR A 28 6.87 -5.78 2.60
N GLY A 29 7.80 -4.84 2.59
CA GLY A 29 9.01 -4.94 1.80
C GLY A 29 10.03 -3.91 2.24
N THR A 30 10.93 -3.59 1.32
CA THR A 30 12.03 -2.65 1.53
C THR A 30 12.02 -1.63 0.39
N SER A 31 12.25 -0.37 0.71
CA SER A 31 12.39 0.68 -0.29
C SER A 31 13.69 0.46 -1.07
N PRO A 32 13.73 0.84 -2.36
CA PRO A 32 14.96 0.75 -3.14
C PRO A 32 15.98 1.79 -2.68
N ALA A 33 17.19 1.69 -3.25
CA ALA A 33 18.21 2.72 -3.11
C ALA A 33 17.73 4.08 -3.63
N VAL A 34 18.34 5.18 -3.16
CA VAL A 34 18.11 6.51 -3.72
C VAL A 34 18.31 6.51 -5.23
N GLY A 35 17.31 7.00 -5.98
CA GLY A 35 17.33 7.04 -7.44
C GLY A 35 17.07 5.70 -8.13
N ALA A 36 16.62 4.68 -7.39
CA ALA A 36 16.32 3.36 -7.92
C ALA A 36 14.84 2.97 -7.74
N SER A 37 14.43 1.97 -8.51
CA SER A 37 13.10 1.34 -8.40
C SER A 37 13.19 -0.02 -7.73
N GLY A 38 12.16 -0.38 -6.98
CA GLY A 38 11.99 -1.68 -6.34
C GLY A 38 10.56 -2.17 -6.48
N THR A 39 10.37 -3.49 -6.38
CA THR A 39 9.08 -4.15 -6.59
C THR A 39 8.66 -4.97 -5.38
N ILE A 40 7.39 -4.89 -5.01
CA ILE A 40 6.75 -5.76 -4.02
C ILE A 40 5.55 -6.42 -4.69
N ALA A 41 5.58 -7.76 -4.83
CA ALA A 41 4.49 -8.50 -5.48
C ALA A 41 3.17 -8.33 -4.69
N HIS A 42 2.08 -7.97 -5.38
CA HIS A 42 0.80 -7.73 -4.72
C HIS A 42 -0.05 -8.99 -4.51
N GLY A 43 0.29 -10.10 -5.16
CA GLY A 43 -0.37 -11.41 -4.98
C GLY A 43 -1.78 -11.54 -5.55
N LEU A 44 -2.44 -10.43 -5.93
CA LEU A 44 -3.74 -10.44 -6.58
C LEU A 44 -3.67 -11.02 -8.01
N ALA A 45 -4.61 -11.91 -8.35
CA ALA A 45 -4.72 -12.50 -9.67
C ALA A 45 -5.20 -11.51 -10.75
N ASP A 46 -6.01 -10.52 -10.36
CA ASP A 46 -6.55 -9.49 -11.24
C ASP A 46 -6.37 -8.09 -10.63
N ARG A 47 -5.43 -7.31 -11.18
CA ARG A 47 -5.16 -5.93 -10.76
C ARG A 47 -6.36 -5.00 -10.97
N THR A 48 -7.25 -5.29 -11.93
CA THR A 48 -8.38 -4.39 -12.23
C THR A 48 -9.38 -4.27 -11.10
N LYS A 49 -9.36 -5.22 -10.15
CA LYS A 49 -10.15 -5.20 -8.93
C LYS A 49 -9.59 -4.30 -7.82
N ILE A 50 -8.37 -3.76 -7.98
CA ILE A 50 -7.78 -2.85 -6.97
C ILE A 50 -8.53 -1.53 -6.99
N ILE A 51 -9.10 -1.16 -5.85
CA ILE A 51 -9.84 0.09 -5.63
C ILE A 51 -8.88 1.19 -5.17
N GLY A 52 -7.88 0.83 -4.36
CA GLY A 52 -6.90 1.78 -3.85
C GLY A 52 -5.76 1.12 -3.09
N ALA A 53 -4.72 1.90 -2.82
CA ALA A 53 -3.60 1.47 -2.00
C ALA A 53 -3.01 2.62 -1.19
N GLN A 54 -2.56 2.31 0.01
CA GLN A 54 -1.73 3.18 0.84
C GLN A 54 -0.35 2.56 0.94
N VAL A 55 0.68 3.33 0.58
CA VAL A 55 2.09 2.96 0.77
C VAL A 55 2.70 3.88 1.81
N LEU A 56 3.45 3.31 2.74
CA LEU A 56 4.21 4.04 3.76
C LEU A 56 5.64 3.49 3.79
N VAL A 57 6.63 4.38 3.78
CA VAL A 57 8.03 4.00 4.02
C VAL A 57 8.43 4.53 5.40
N THR A 58 8.99 3.67 6.24
CA THR A 58 9.48 4.09 7.56
C THR A 58 10.77 4.89 7.37
N ALA A 59 10.80 6.11 7.88
CA ALA A 59 12.01 6.92 7.91
C ALA A 59 13.01 6.47 8.98
N ASP A 60 14.25 6.93 8.90
CA ASP A 60 15.30 6.66 9.91
C ASP A 60 14.90 7.07 11.33
N ASN A 61 14.04 8.10 11.44
CA ASN A 61 13.47 8.57 12.70
C ASN A 61 12.27 7.73 13.19
N GLY A 62 11.92 6.66 12.48
CA GLY A 62 10.81 5.75 12.78
C GLY A 62 9.43 6.23 12.28
N ASN A 63 9.32 7.42 11.69
CA ASN A 63 8.03 7.93 11.23
C ASN A 63 7.57 7.25 9.93
N PRO A 64 6.28 6.96 9.77
CA PRO A 64 5.73 6.49 8.51
C PRO A 64 5.56 7.65 7.53
N ILE A 65 6.25 7.60 6.40
CA ILE A 65 6.22 8.63 5.37
C ILE A 65 5.25 8.21 4.26
N PRO A 66 4.21 9.02 3.97
CA PRO A 66 3.36 8.80 2.80
C PRO A 66 4.03 9.32 1.51
N PRO A 67 3.57 8.87 0.33
CA PRO A 67 4.02 9.44 -0.94
C PRO A 67 3.68 10.93 -1.02
N HIS A 68 4.44 11.68 -1.83
CA HIS A 68 4.30 13.14 -1.99
C HIS A 68 4.51 13.98 -0.71
N PHE A 69 5.18 13.44 0.31
CA PHE A 69 5.62 14.23 1.45
C PHE A 69 6.81 15.13 1.07
N THR A 70 6.51 16.33 0.57
CA THR A 70 7.49 17.29 0.01
C THR A 70 7.80 18.47 0.93
N SER A 71 7.18 18.54 2.11
CA SER A 71 7.41 19.64 3.06
C SER A 71 8.78 19.58 3.73
N VAL A 72 9.43 18.42 3.71
CA VAL A 72 10.78 18.20 4.22
C VAL A 72 11.56 17.36 3.22
N ALA A 73 12.78 17.78 2.89
CA ALA A 73 13.67 17.04 1.99
C ALA A 73 14.10 15.68 2.57
N ASN A 74 14.54 14.79 1.68
CA ASN A 74 15.07 13.44 1.89
C ASN A 74 14.05 12.32 2.14
N TYR A 75 12.75 12.60 1.97
CA TYR A 75 11.66 11.67 2.25
C TYR A 75 10.80 11.34 1.03
N GLU A 76 11.13 11.87 -0.14
CA GLU A 76 10.27 11.75 -1.31
C GLU A 76 10.39 10.38 -1.96
N PHE A 77 9.26 9.79 -2.30
CA PHE A 77 9.16 8.60 -3.12
C PHE A 77 7.85 8.63 -3.89
N GLU A 78 7.82 7.87 -4.97
CA GLU A 78 6.63 7.62 -5.77
C GLU A 78 6.31 6.14 -5.77
N PHE A 79 5.05 5.81 -6.08
CA PHE A 79 4.66 4.44 -6.30
C PHE A 79 3.56 4.34 -7.36
N PHE A 80 3.48 3.19 -8.01
CA PHE A 80 2.32 2.81 -8.81
C PHE A 80 2.13 1.30 -8.74
N ILE A 81 0.97 0.81 -9.20
CA ILE A 81 0.66 -0.62 -9.21
C ILE A 81 0.59 -1.09 -10.66
N ASP A 82 1.49 -2.00 -11.03
CA ASP A 82 1.48 -2.68 -12.32
C ASP A 82 0.63 -3.97 -12.28
N ALA A 83 0.71 -4.80 -13.31
CA ALA A 83 -0.08 -6.03 -13.40
C ALA A 83 0.18 -7.05 -12.27
N THR A 84 1.34 -7.01 -11.63
CA THR A 84 1.79 -8.03 -10.66
C THR A 84 2.41 -7.44 -9.39
N ASN A 85 2.85 -6.19 -9.40
CA ASN A 85 3.64 -5.57 -8.34
C ASN A 85 3.14 -4.17 -7.97
N VAL A 86 3.41 -3.81 -6.73
CA VAL A 86 3.57 -2.40 -6.34
C VAL A 86 5.02 -2.01 -6.66
N GLN A 87 5.16 -1.03 -7.54
CA GLN A 87 6.40 -0.42 -7.94
C GLN A 87 6.66 0.78 -7.03
N ILE A 88 7.85 0.87 -6.45
CA ILE A 88 8.28 1.97 -5.59
C ILE A 88 9.53 2.58 -6.22
N TYR A 89 9.56 3.90 -6.31
CA TYR A 89 10.71 4.65 -6.79
C TYR A 89 11.15 5.67 -5.74
N CYS A 90 12.40 5.55 -5.30
CA CYS A 90 13.02 6.55 -4.43
C CYS A 90 13.62 7.65 -5.31
N ILE A 91 13.18 8.89 -5.10
CA ILE A 91 13.63 10.07 -5.84
C ILE A 91 15.15 10.30 -5.68
N ALA A 92 15.84 10.42 -6.81
CA ALA A 92 17.26 10.76 -6.83
C ALA A 92 17.54 12.05 -6.02
N ALA A 93 18.56 12.00 -5.17
CA ALA A 93 18.96 13.08 -4.26
C ALA A 93 17.90 13.53 -3.23
N ASN A 94 16.79 12.80 -3.05
CA ASN A 94 15.70 13.23 -2.16
C ASN A 94 15.01 12.10 -1.39
N SER A 95 15.68 10.96 -1.21
CA SER A 95 15.14 9.80 -0.46
C SER A 95 16.12 9.25 0.58
N SER A 96 17.18 9.99 0.93
CA SER A 96 18.25 9.44 1.77
C SER A 96 17.80 9.04 3.18
N ALA A 97 16.67 9.57 3.68
CA ALA A 97 16.14 9.25 5.00
C ALA A 97 15.18 8.04 4.99
N ILE A 98 14.96 7.44 3.82
CA ILE A 98 14.06 6.31 3.60
C ILE A 98 14.67 5.21 2.71
N ASP A 99 15.93 5.34 2.27
CA ASP A 99 16.64 4.35 1.45
C ASP A 99 16.86 3.05 2.25
N GLY A 100 16.45 1.90 1.68
CA GLY A 100 16.66 0.60 2.30
C GLY A 100 15.81 0.34 3.55
N ASN A 101 14.87 1.24 3.84
CA ASN A 101 13.99 1.13 5.00
C ASN A 101 12.73 0.32 4.70
N ALA A 102 12.01 -0.04 5.78
CA ALA A 102 10.82 -0.87 5.68
C ALA A 102 9.68 -0.14 4.95
N VAL A 103 9.00 -0.87 4.07
CA VAL A 103 7.77 -0.45 3.40
C VAL A 103 6.60 -1.24 3.96
N THR A 104 5.50 -0.54 4.26
CA THR A 104 4.20 -1.15 4.52
C THR A 104 3.19 -0.71 3.46
N ILE A 105 2.45 -1.66 2.91
CA ILE A 105 1.40 -1.40 1.91
C ILE A 105 0.10 -2.00 2.39
N ILE A 106 -1.00 -1.25 2.24
CA ILE A 106 -2.36 -1.79 2.34
C ILE A 106 -3.00 -1.61 0.96
N ILE A 107 -3.43 -2.70 0.34
CA ILE A 107 -4.21 -2.69 -0.90
C ILE A 107 -5.65 -3.04 -0.56
N ILE A 108 -6.59 -2.24 -1.06
CA ILE A 108 -8.03 -2.46 -0.97
C ILE A 108 -8.51 -2.91 -2.36
N TYR A 109 -9.22 -4.02 -2.45
CA TYR A 109 -9.66 -4.60 -3.72
C TYR A 109 -11.04 -5.26 -3.63
N GLU A 110 -11.76 -5.33 -4.75
CA GLU A 110 -12.99 -6.11 -4.88
C GLU A 110 -12.66 -7.60 -4.98
N GLU A 111 -13.44 -8.47 -4.33
CA GLU A 111 -13.31 -9.93 -4.48
C GLU A 111 -14.21 -10.50 -5.59
#